data_AF-A0A7W2TUV6-F1
#
_entry.id   AF-A0A7W2TUV6-F1
#
_cell.length_a   1.000
_cell.length_b   1.000
_cell.length_c   1.000
_cell.angle_alpha   90.00
_cell.angle_beta   90.00
_cell.angle_gamma   90.00
#
_symmetry.space_group_name_H-M   'P 1'
#
loop_
_entity.id
_entity.type
_entity.pdbx_description
1 polymer ?
#
loop_
_entity_poly.entity_id
_entity_poly.type
_entity_poly.pdbx_seq_one_letter_code
_entity_poly.pdbx_strand_id
1 'polypeptide(L)'
;MQLYQLISRKLSGRALDQIALSMGYSTHRLPAATARIQAVSSSETLALETSAYDYRYSGQEFVAKLCEQLSIDASFAAAEIARISAQLSARKLAFPGFLFVETYFRRTSQPIFVLAALESRRRIYIEAAIRDLALEDQIPRLKPIIEQHYQQHAGLLPLWGRIAEYKYVYAKDRQLIFDTTGKLVEESQLHLSSCARLSLAKR
;
A
#
# COMPACT_ATOMS: atom_id res chain seq x y z
N MET A 1 -6.69 10.41 22.72
CA MET A 1 -6.28 11.58 21.92
C MET A 1 -5.06 11.16 21.10
N GLN A 2 -5.12 11.27 19.77
CA GLN A 2 -4.03 10.82 18.89
C GLN A 2 -2.92 11.89 18.77
N LEU A 3 -1.67 11.47 18.50
CA LEU A 3 -0.52 12.38 18.48
C LEU A 3 -0.65 13.50 17.44
N TYR A 4 -1.13 13.21 16.22
CA TYR A 4 -1.29 14.23 15.18
C TYR A 4 -2.32 15.31 15.57
N GLN A 5 -3.40 14.93 16.27
CA GLN A 5 -4.41 15.87 16.77
C GLN A 5 -3.82 16.80 17.84
N LEU A 6 -2.96 16.25 18.72
CA LEU A 6 -2.26 17.04 19.73
C LEU A 6 -1.27 18.03 19.09
N ILE A 7 -0.52 17.60 18.07
CA ILE A 7 0.38 18.44 17.29
C ILE A 7 -0.40 19.56 16.59
N SER A 8 -1.46 19.23 15.85
CA SER A 8 -2.32 20.19 15.15
C SER A 8 -2.90 21.24 16.11
N ARG A 9 -3.38 20.82 17.29
CA ARG A 9 -3.87 21.74 18.32
C ARG A 9 -2.79 22.66 18.87
N LYS A 10 -1.58 22.15 19.13
CA LYS A 10 -0.46 22.97 19.65
C LYS A 10 0.17 23.88 18.59
N LEU A 11 -0.02 23.58 17.31
CA LEU A 11 0.40 24.41 16.19
C LEU A 11 -0.61 25.53 15.87
N SER A 12 -1.87 25.37 16.27
CA SER A 12 -2.93 26.35 16.03
C SER A 12 -2.55 27.71 16.63
N GLY A 13 -2.38 28.73 15.78
CA GLY A 13 -1.99 30.08 16.19
C GLY A 13 -0.48 30.33 16.33
N ARG A 14 0.38 29.37 15.99
CA ARG A 14 1.84 29.56 15.94
C ARG A 14 2.35 29.78 14.53
N ALA A 15 3.38 30.62 14.37
CA ALA A 15 4.08 30.78 13.10
C ALA A 15 4.97 29.56 12.83
N LEU A 16 4.65 28.78 11.79
CA LEU A 16 5.39 27.57 11.42
C LEU A 16 6.88 27.86 11.15
N ASP A 17 7.18 29.03 10.59
CA ASP A 17 8.53 29.49 10.30
C ASP A 17 9.38 29.60 11.58
N GLN A 18 8.81 30.13 12.65
CA GLN A 18 9.52 30.25 13.95
C GLN A 18 9.80 28.87 14.54
N ILE A 19 8.88 27.93 14.37
CA ILE A 19 9.07 26.54 14.82
C ILE A 19 10.16 25.88 13.98
N ALA A 20 10.14 26.03 12.65
CA ALA A 20 11.18 25.48 11.79
C ALA A 20 12.58 26.07 12.11
N LEU A 21 12.68 27.37 12.39
CA LEU A 21 13.91 27.99 12.88
C LEU A 21 14.37 27.38 14.21
N SER A 22 13.46 27.18 15.17
CA SER A 22 13.77 26.56 16.47
C SER A 22 14.24 25.10 16.35
N MET A 23 13.78 24.39 15.32
CA MET A 23 14.25 23.04 14.97
C MET A 23 15.63 23.05 14.28
N GLY A 24 16.18 24.24 14.01
CA GLY A 24 17.50 24.46 13.44
C GLY A 24 17.56 24.45 11.91
N TYR A 25 16.44 24.70 11.24
CA TYR A 25 16.45 24.94 9.80
C TYR A 25 16.94 26.36 9.47
N SER A 26 17.64 26.49 8.36
CA SER A 26 18.03 27.77 7.78
C SER A 26 16.85 28.45 7.09
N THR A 27 16.94 29.78 6.92
CA THR A 27 15.92 30.58 6.22
C THR A 27 15.59 30.04 4.82
N HIS A 28 16.60 29.60 4.06
CA HIS A 28 16.40 29.02 2.72
C HIS A 28 15.69 27.66 2.72
N ARG A 29 15.63 26.94 3.87
CA ARG A 29 14.91 25.66 4.01
C ARG A 29 13.54 25.80 4.67
N LEU A 30 13.14 27.01 5.09
CA LEU A 30 11.85 27.22 5.75
C LEU A 30 10.67 26.71 4.94
N PRO A 31 10.54 27.00 3.63
CA PRO A 31 9.38 26.52 2.86
C PRO A 31 9.25 24.99 2.86
N ALA A 32 10.36 24.26 2.79
CA ALA A 32 10.36 22.81 2.82
C ALA A 32 10.05 22.28 4.23
N ALA A 33 10.62 22.89 5.27
CA ALA A 33 10.38 22.50 6.65
C ALA A 33 8.94 22.76 7.08
N THR A 34 8.34 23.90 6.71
CA THR A 34 6.97 24.27 7.06
C THR A 34 5.96 23.37 6.35
N ALA A 35 6.18 23.05 5.07
CA ALA A 35 5.40 22.05 4.35
C ALA A 35 5.44 20.69 5.05
N ARG A 36 6.61 20.29 5.56
CA ARG A 36 6.78 19.05 6.33
C ARG A 36 6.04 19.09 7.68
N ILE A 37 6.09 20.21 8.41
CA ILE A 37 5.30 20.40 9.64
C ILE A 37 3.80 20.26 9.34
N GLN A 38 3.33 20.89 8.26
CA GLN A 38 1.92 20.84 7.86
C GLN A 38 1.48 19.42 7.44
N ALA A 39 2.36 18.67 6.77
CA ALA A 39 2.10 17.27 6.45
C ALA A 39 1.94 16.41 7.71
N VAL A 40 2.83 16.59 8.71
CA VAL A 40 2.76 15.88 9.99
C VAL A 40 1.48 16.22 10.76
N SER A 41 1.04 17.48 10.76
CA SER A 41 -0.16 17.91 11.49
C SER A 41 -1.47 17.49 10.84
N SER A 42 -1.44 17.13 9.55
CA SER A 42 -2.62 16.80 8.75
C SER A 42 -2.76 15.30 8.46
N SER A 43 -1.82 14.48 8.92
CA SER A 43 -1.75 13.04 8.63
C SER A 43 -1.81 12.21 9.91
N GLU A 44 -2.70 11.21 9.94
CA GLU A 44 -2.81 10.26 11.06
C GLU A 44 -1.54 9.43 11.26
N THR A 45 -0.80 9.20 10.17
CA THR A 45 0.48 8.47 10.16
C THR A 45 1.68 9.40 10.33
N LEU A 46 1.45 10.67 10.70
CA LEU A 46 2.49 11.68 10.94
C LEU A 46 3.38 11.91 9.70
N ALA A 47 2.82 11.66 8.51
CA ALA A 47 3.52 11.65 7.23
C ALA A 47 4.75 10.71 7.18
N LEU A 48 4.87 9.74 8.09
CA LEU A 48 6.04 8.85 8.17
C LEU A 48 6.16 7.93 6.95
N GLU A 49 5.06 7.64 6.29
CA GLU A 49 4.95 6.82 5.07
C GLU A 49 5.57 7.50 3.84
N THR A 50 5.47 8.83 3.76
CA THR A 50 6.04 9.65 2.68
C THR A 50 7.30 10.40 3.11
N SER A 51 7.65 10.36 4.41
CA SER A 51 8.80 11.09 4.94
C SER A 51 10.12 10.56 4.38
N ALA A 52 10.82 11.43 3.65
CA ALA A 52 12.20 11.21 3.23
C ALA A 52 13.18 11.86 4.22
N TYR A 53 14.42 11.40 4.20
CA TYR A 53 15.52 12.08 4.87
C TYR A 53 15.79 13.43 4.18
N ASP A 54 15.80 14.52 4.94
CA ASP A 54 15.95 15.89 4.42
C ASP A 54 17.36 16.47 4.64
N TYR A 55 18.36 15.60 4.82
CA TYR A 55 19.73 15.95 5.19
C TYR A 55 19.91 16.52 6.59
N ARG A 56 18.85 16.62 7.41
CA ARG A 56 18.93 17.02 8.82
C ARG A 56 18.28 16.00 9.75
N TYR A 57 17.08 15.57 9.43
CA TYR A 57 16.29 14.64 10.21
C TYR A 57 15.63 13.59 9.31
N SER A 58 15.70 12.32 9.73
CA SER A 58 14.80 11.27 9.23
C SER A 58 13.34 11.60 9.55
N GLY A 59 12.41 10.81 9.00
CA GLY A 59 10.98 10.89 9.29
C GLY A 59 10.69 10.98 10.79
N GLN A 60 11.21 10.00 11.53
CA GLN A 60 10.95 9.84 12.97
C GLN A 60 11.62 10.93 13.80
N GLU A 61 12.89 11.25 13.50
CA GLU A 61 13.63 12.30 14.20
C GLU A 61 12.98 13.66 14.05
N PHE A 62 12.43 13.96 12.86
CA PHE A 62 11.73 15.20 12.61
C PHE A 62 10.49 15.34 13.49
N VAL A 63 9.66 14.29 13.56
CA VAL A 63 8.45 14.29 14.40
C VAL A 63 8.82 14.37 15.87
N ALA A 64 9.85 13.66 16.32
CA ALA A 64 10.34 13.72 17.70
C ALA A 64 10.82 15.14 18.06
N LYS A 65 11.61 15.78 17.19
CA LYS A 65 12.08 17.16 17.39
C LYS A 65 10.94 18.17 17.36
N LEU A 66 9.94 17.98 16.51
CA LEU A 66 8.74 18.82 16.52
C LEU A 66 7.97 18.67 17.84
N CYS A 67 7.82 17.45 18.35
CA CYS A 67 7.16 17.19 19.64
C CYS A 67 7.90 17.88 20.80
N GLU A 68 9.24 17.87 20.79
CA GLU A 68 10.08 18.58 21.75
C GLU A 68 9.80 20.09 21.75
N GLN A 69 9.78 20.73 20.57
CA GLN A 69 9.45 22.17 20.43
C GLN A 69 8.02 22.52 20.85
N LEU A 70 7.12 21.55 20.79
CA LEU A 70 5.73 21.70 21.22
C LEU A 70 5.53 21.34 22.71
N SER A 71 6.58 20.96 23.44
CA SER A 71 6.50 20.48 24.82
C SER A 71 5.45 19.36 24.97
N ILE A 72 5.50 18.39 24.05
CA ILE A 72 4.76 17.13 24.14
C ILE A 72 5.65 16.15 24.91
N ASP A 73 5.05 15.34 25.79
CA ASP A 73 5.78 14.34 26.55
C ASP A 73 6.58 13.41 25.63
N ALA A 74 7.88 13.29 25.90
CA ALA A 74 8.81 12.56 25.05
C ALA A 74 8.53 11.06 25.04
N SER A 75 8.08 10.50 26.17
CA SER A 75 7.76 9.07 26.28
C SER A 75 6.52 8.71 25.46
N PHE A 76 5.48 9.55 25.53
CA PHE A 76 4.27 9.43 24.74
C PHE A 76 4.56 9.58 23.25
N ALA A 77 5.33 10.62 22.86
CA ALA A 77 5.68 10.83 21.47
C ALA A 77 6.50 9.67 20.89
N ALA A 78 7.49 9.17 21.63
CA ALA A 78 8.31 8.04 21.22
C ALA A 78 7.47 6.76 21.03
N ALA A 79 6.56 6.47 21.97
CA ALA A 79 5.68 5.30 21.87
C ALA A 79 4.77 5.36 20.63
N GLU A 80 4.16 6.51 20.34
CA GLU A 80 3.29 6.68 19.17
C GLU A 80 4.06 6.63 17.85
N ILE A 81 5.24 7.27 17.78
CA ILE A 81 6.12 7.19 16.59
C ILE A 81 6.54 5.74 16.34
N ALA A 82 6.93 5.01 17.38
CA ALA A 82 7.33 3.61 17.26
C ALA A 82 6.16 2.73 16.80
N ARG A 83 4.96 2.91 17.37
CA ARG A 83 3.74 2.20 16.99
C ARG A 83 3.40 2.41 15.51
N ILE A 84 3.35 3.66 15.05
CA ILE A 84 3.04 4.01 13.65
C ILE A 84 4.12 3.46 12.72
N SER A 85 5.40 3.59 13.09
CA SER A 85 6.51 3.09 12.26
C SER A 85 6.49 1.58 12.12
N ALA A 86 6.18 0.84 13.19
CA ALA A 86 6.02 -0.60 13.16
C ALA A 86 4.85 -1.01 12.24
N GLN A 87 3.71 -0.31 12.33
CA GLN A 87 2.56 -0.54 11.45
C GLN A 87 2.90 -0.29 9.97
N LEU A 88 3.62 0.80 9.66
CA LEU A 88 4.05 1.10 8.30
C LEU A 88 5.08 0.11 7.76
N SER A 89 6.01 -0.36 8.61
CA SER A 89 6.99 -1.38 8.23
C SER A 89 6.32 -2.73 7.96
N ALA A 90 5.39 -3.15 8.82
CA ALA A 90 4.57 -4.33 8.60
C ALA A 90 3.79 -4.26 7.28
N ARG A 91 3.21 -3.09 6.95
CA ARG A 91 2.55 -2.86 5.66
C ARG A 91 3.49 -2.94 4.46
N LYS A 92 4.72 -2.42 4.58
CA LYS A 92 5.73 -2.51 3.50
C LYS A 92 6.20 -3.95 3.26
N LEU A 93 6.25 -4.75 4.31
CA LEU A 93 6.63 -6.17 4.25
C LEU A 93 5.45 -7.09 3.92
N ALA A 94 4.22 -6.61 4.04
CA ALA A 94 3.03 -7.37 3.72
C ALA A 94 3.01 -7.76 2.25
N PHE A 95 2.61 -9.01 1.97
CA PHE A 95 2.45 -9.49 0.61
C PHE A 95 1.40 -8.63 -0.13
N PRO A 96 1.71 -8.09 -1.32
CA PRO A 96 0.75 -7.30 -2.07
C PRO A 96 -0.34 -8.22 -2.61
N GLY A 97 -1.43 -8.38 -1.86
CA GLY A 97 -2.55 -9.23 -2.27
C GLY A 97 -3.17 -8.76 -3.59
N PHE A 98 -3.44 -9.70 -4.51
CA PHE A 98 -4.07 -9.42 -5.80
C PHE A 98 -4.98 -10.57 -6.23
N LEU A 99 -6.00 -10.26 -7.03
CA LEU A 99 -6.76 -11.25 -7.79
C LEU A 99 -6.08 -11.48 -9.13
N PHE A 100 -5.75 -12.72 -9.43
CA PHE A 100 -5.32 -13.15 -10.75
C PHE A 100 -6.53 -13.64 -11.56
N VAL A 101 -6.65 -13.14 -12.78
CA VAL A 101 -7.72 -13.52 -13.71
C VAL A 101 -7.28 -14.73 -14.50
N GLU A 102 -7.89 -15.86 -14.20
CA GLU A 102 -7.58 -17.14 -14.85
C GLU A 102 -8.47 -17.34 -16.08
N THR A 103 -7.83 -17.66 -17.20
CA THR A 103 -8.49 -17.95 -18.48
C THR A 103 -8.02 -19.26 -19.09
N TYR A 104 -7.10 -19.97 -18.40
CA TYR A 104 -6.40 -21.15 -18.91
C TYR A 104 -5.73 -20.92 -20.27
N PHE A 105 -5.29 -19.69 -20.51
CA PHE A 105 -4.69 -19.27 -21.77
C PHE A 105 -3.53 -20.19 -22.18
N ARG A 106 -3.63 -20.71 -23.41
CA ARG A 106 -2.54 -21.42 -24.09
C ARG A 106 -2.14 -20.61 -25.32
N ARG A 107 -0.88 -20.19 -25.36
CA ARG A 107 -0.32 -19.45 -26.49
C ARG A 107 -0.33 -20.34 -27.73
N THR A 108 -0.91 -19.85 -28.82
CA THR A 108 -0.88 -20.51 -30.12
C THR A 108 0.02 -19.74 -31.08
N SER A 109 -0.28 -18.46 -31.28
CA SER A 109 0.41 -17.58 -32.25
C SER A 109 0.73 -16.19 -31.70
N GLN A 110 0.32 -15.87 -30.47
CA GLN A 110 0.48 -14.52 -29.90
C GLN A 110 1.97 -14.21 -29.70
N PRO A 111 2.46 -13.04 -30.13
CA PRO A 111 3.84 -12.63 -29.89
C PRO A 111 4.13 -12.47 -28.39
N ILE A 112 5.31 -12.92 -27.95
CA ILE A 112 5.72 -12.92 -26.54
C ILE A 112 5.74 -11.49 -25.97
N PHE A 113 6.19 -10.51 -26.74
CA PHE A 113 6.25 -9.11 -26.29
C PHE A 113 4.86 -8.52 -26.03
N VAL A 114 3.85 -8.92 -26.81
CA VAL A 114 2.44 -8.50 -26.59
C VAL A 114 1.90 -9.11 -25.30
N LEU A 115 2.19 -10.39 -25.07
CA LEU A 115 1.82 -11.06 -23.81
C LEU A 115 2.47 -10.38 -22.61
N ALA A 116 3.78 -10.09 -22.69
CA ALA A 116 4.51 -9.41 -21.61
C ALA A 116 3.96 -8.00 -21.32
N ALA A 117 3.64 -7.23 -22.37
CA ALA A 117 3.07 -5.89 -22.23
C ALA A 117 1.66 -5.90 -21.58
N LEU A 118 0.91 -7.00 -21.72
CA LEU A 118 -0.49 -7.11 -21.29
C LEU A 118 -0.67 -8.05 -20.08
N GLU A 119 0.40 -8.61 -19.53
CA GLU A 119 0.39 -9.53 -18.39
C GLU A 119 -0.14 -8.85 -17.11
N SER A 120 0.10 -7.54 -16.95
CA SER A 120 -0.44 -6.76 -15.83
C SER A 120 -1.97 -6.71 -15.83
N ARG A 121 -2.62 -6.82 -17.00
CA ARG A 121 -4.10 -6.81 -17.11
C ARG A 121 -4.76 -8.07 -16.55
N ARG A 122 -3.99 -9.11 -16.23
CA ARG A 122 -4.48 -10.31 -15.53
C ARG A 122 -4.46 -10.15 -14.01
N ARG A 123 -4.08 -8.99 -13.48
CA ARG A 123 -3.97 -8.74 -12.03
C ARG A 123 -4.83 -7.55 -11.62
N ILE A 124 -5.66 -7.77 -10.61
CA ILE A 124 -6.43 -6.72 -9.93
C ILE A 124 -5.83 -6.59 -8.54
N TYR A 125 -5.15 -5.49 -8.27
CA TYR A 125 -4.54 -5.25 -6.96
C TYR A 125 -5.61 -4.88 -5.94
N ILE A 126 -5.57 -5.55 -4.78
CA ILE A 126 -6.53 -5.32 -3.71
C ILE A 126 -6.07 -4.15 -2.86
N GLU A 127 -6.99 -3.24 -2.52
CA GLU A 127 -6.69 -2.08 -1.68
C GLU A 127 -6.20 -2.49 -0.28
N ALA A 128 -5.31 -1.68 0.30
CA ALA A 128 -4.77 -1.95 1.64
C ALA A 128 -5.88 -2.07 2.71
N ALA A 129 -6.96 -1.29 2.59
CA ALA A 129 -8.10 -1.34 3.51
C ALA A 129 -8.80 -2.71 3.55
N ILE A 130 -8.73 -3.49 2.47
CA ILE A 130 -9.23 -4.87 2.43
C ILE A 130 -8.13 -5.82 2.90
N ARG A 131 -6.89 -5.68 2.40
CA ARG A 131 -5.78 -6.59 2.76
C ARG A 131 -5.42 -6.59 4.24
N ASP A 132 -5.64 -5.48 4.94
CA ASP A 132 -5.36 -5.34 6.37
C ASP A 132 -6.42 -6.05 7.25
N LEU A 133 -7.54 -6.53 6.67
CA LEU A 133 -8.56 -7.31 7.38
C LEU A 133 -8.13 -8.76 7.61
N ALA A 134 -8.80 -9.46 8.53
CA ALA A 134 -8.68 -10.92 8.62
C ALA A 134 -9.18 -11.58 7.33
N LEU A 135 -8.60 -12.72 6.94
CA LEU A 135 -8.92 -13.37 5.65
C LEU A 135 -10.42 -13.63 5.46
N GLU A 136 -11.10 -14.01 6.53
CA GLU A 136 -12.55 -14.25 6.58
C GLU A 136 -13.36 -13.01 6.21
N ASP A 137 -12.92 -11.83 6.65
CA ASP A 137 -13.52 -10.54 6.37
C ASP A 137 -13.15 -10.00 4.98
N GLN A 138 -12.08 -10.50 4.37
CA GLN A 138 -11.67 -10.12 3.01
C GLN A 138 -12.60 -10.73 1.97
N ILE A 139 -12.98 -12.00 2.13
CA ILE A 139 -13.83 -12.76 1.20
C ILE A 139 -15.08 -11.98 0.76
N PRO A 140 -15.95 -11.46 1.66
CA PRO A 140 -17.14 -10.71 1.26
C PRO A 140 -16.81 -9.39 0.55
N ARG A 141 -15.62 -8.81 0.75
CA ARG A 141 -15.16 -7.58 0.07
C ARG A 141 -14.59 -7.85 -1.32
N LEU A 142 -14.09 -9.05 -1.59
CA LEU A 142 -13.57 -9.44 -2.91
C LEU A 142 -14.69 -9.71 -3.92
N LYS A 143 -15.84 -10.21 -3.45
CA LYS A 143 -17.00 -10.51 -4.30
C LYS A 143 -17.42 -9.34 -5.23
N PRO A 144 -17.72 -8.13 -4.72
CA PRO A 144 -18.14 -7.03 -5.61
C PRO A 144 -17.04 -6.62 -6.61
N ILE A 145 -15.76 -6.75 -6.25
CA ILE A 145 -14.64 -6.47 -7.16
C ILE A 145 -14.63 -7.47 -8.33
N ILE A 146 -14.85 -8.75 -8.04
CA ILE A 146 -14.92 -9.83 -9.03
C ILE A 146 -16.12 -9.62 -9.96
N GLU A 147 -17.30 -9.38 -9.40
CA GLU A 147 -18.53 -9.18 -10.16
C GLU A 147 -18.40 -7.97 -11.09
N GLN A 148 -17.90 -6.84 -10.57
CA GLN A 148 -17.67 -5.62 -11.34
C GLN A 148 -16.68 -5.87 -12.48
N HIS A 149 -15.54 -6.49 -12.21
CA HIS A 149 -14.54 -6.76 -13.24
C HIS A 149 -15.09 -7.71 -14.32
N TYR A 150 -15.80 -8.77 -13.92
CA TYR A 150 -16.40 -9.70 -14.87
C TYR A 150 -17.41 -9.00 -15.79
N GLN A 151 -18.26 -8.13 -15.23
CA GLN A 151 -19.25 -7.35 -15.98
C GLN A 151 -18.58 -6.35 -16.94
N GLN A 152 -17.57 -5.60 -16.46
CA GLN A 152 -16.82 -4.63 -17.28
C GLN A 152 -16.18 -5.27 -18.51
N HIS A 153 -15.76 -6.53 -18.38
CA HIS A 153 -15.14 -7.30 -19.45
C HIS A 153 -16.12 -8.20 -20.21
N ALA A 154 -17.41 -8.19 -19.88
CA ALA A 154 -18.41 -9.11 -20.42
C ALA A 154 -17.94 -10.59 -20.40
N GLY A 155 -17.21 -10.97 -19.35
CA GLY A 155 -16.62 -12.30 -19.18
C GLY A 155 -15.44 -12.65 -20.11
N LEU A 156 -14.93 -11.69 -20.89
CA LEU A 156 -13.82 -11.89 -21.83
C LEU A 156 -12.66 -10.94 -21.53
N LEU A 157 -11.50 -11.49 -21.20
CA LEU A 157 -10.29 -10.70 -21.05
C LEU A 157 -9.58 -10.61 -22.41
N PRO A 158 -9.41 -9.40 -22.99
CA PRO A 158 -8.76 -9.24 -24.30
C PRO A 158 -7.40 -9.93 -24.34
N LEU A 159 -7.05 -10.56 -25.48
CA LEU A 159 -5.86 -11.42 -25.68
C LEU A 159 -5.91 -12.78 -24.99
N TRP A 160 -6.48 -12.86 -23.78
CA TRP A 160 -6.37 -14.00 -22.89
C TRP A 160 -7.54 -14.99 -22.97
N GLY A 161 -8.70 -14.53 -23.42
CA GLY A 161 -9.89 -15.35 -23.64
C GLY A 161 -10.92 -15.23 -22.51
N ARG A 162 -11.80 -16.24 -22.41
CA ARG A 162 -12.91 -16.24 -21.45
C ARG A 162 -12.38 -16.37 -20.02
N ILE A 163 -12.90 -15.55 -19.13
CA ILE A 163 -12.60 -15.61 -17.70
C ILE A 163 -13.26 -16.86 -17.12
N ALA A 164 -12.44 -17.75 -16.57
CA ALA A 164 -12.88 -19.00 -15.97
C ALA A 164 -13.07 -18.86 -14.45
N GLU A 165 -12.07 -18.28 -13.78
CA GLU A 165 -12.05 -18.13 -12.33
C GLU A 165 -11.13 -16.98 -11.91
N TYR A 166 -11.22 -16.60 -10.63
CA TYR A 166 -10.36 -15.60 -10.03
C TYR A 166 -9.56 -16.24 -8.89
N LYS A 167 -8.25 -16.03 -8.87
CA LYS A 167 -7.36 -16.56 -7.83
C LYS A 167 -6.85 -15.42 -6.97
N TYR A 168 -7.35 -15.31 -5.74
CA TYR A 168 -6.86 -14.33 -4.79
C TYR A 168 -5.57 -14.83 -4.15
N VAL A 169 -4.44 -14.22 -4.51
CA VAL A 169 -3.13 -14.52 -3.94
C VAL A 169 -2.90 -13.57 -2.78
N TYR A 170 -2.91 -14.10 -1.57
CA TYR A 170 -2.84 -13.32 -0.33
C TYR A 170 -1.57 -13.59 0.49
N ALA A 171 -0.88 -14.68 0.17
CA ALA A 171 0.42 -15.04 0.72
C ALA A 171 1.31 -15.63 -0.38
N LYS A 172 2.60 -15.83 -0.09
CA LYS A 172 3.61 -16.29 -1.06
C LYS A 172 3.26 -17.62 -1.73
N ASP A 173 2.53 -18.49 -1.04
CA ASP A 173 2.26 -19.88 -1.41
C ASP A 173 0.78 -20.27 -1.24
N ARG A 174 -0.11 -19.32 -0.96
CA ARG A 174 -1.54 -19.57 -0.75
C ARG A 174 -2.42 -18.73 -1.65
N GLN A 175 -3.53 -19.33 -2.07
CA GLN A 175 -4.56 -18.66 -2.83
C GLN A 175 -5.97 -19.12 -2.45
N LEU A 176 -6.94 -18.24 -2.64
CA LEU A 176 -8.36 -18.59 -2.66
C LEU A 176 -8.87 -18.55 -4.09
N ILE A 177 -9.67 -19.53 -4.49
CA ILE A 177 -10.27 -19.63 -5.81
C ILE A 177 -11.74 -19.22 -5.73
N PHE A 178 -12.12 -18.26 -6.57
CA PHE A 178 -13.47 -17.77 -6.71
C PHE A 178 -14.00 -18.05 -8.11
N ASP A 179 -15.28 -18.37 -8.20
CA ASP A 179 -15.96 -18.42 -9.50
C ASP A 179 -16.19 -17.00 -10.07
N THR A 180 -16.80 -16.92 -11.25
CA THR A 180 -17.07 -15.66 -11.94
C THR A 180 -18.14 -14.78 -11.25
N THR A 181 -18.85 -15.33 -10.25
CA THR A 181 -19.82 -14.61 -9.41
C THR A 181 -19.21 -14.14 -8.09
N GLY A 182 -17.93 -14.42 -7.86
CA GLY A 182 -17.25 -14.07 -6.62
C GLY A 182 -17.62 -14.98 -5.44
N LYS A 183 -18.16 -16.18 -5.70
CA LYS A 183 -18.35 -17.20 -4.68
C LYS A 183 -17.04 -17.95 -4.47
N LEU A 184 -16.65 -18.13 -3.20
CA LEU A 184 -15.49 -18.95 -2.85
C LEU A 184 -15.76 -20.42 -3.22
N VAL A 185 -14.85 -21.01 -3.98
CA VAL A 185 -14.91 -22.41 -4.42
C VAL A 185 -13.94 -23.27 -3.60
N GLU A 186 -12.70 -22.81 -3.46
CA GLU A 186 -11.62 -23.60 -2.86
C GLU A 186 -10.53 -22.70 -2.26
N GLU A 187 -9.86 -23.20 -1.22
CA GLU A 187 -8.55 -22.71 -0.78
C GLU A 187 -7.46 -23.71 -1.21
N SER A 188 -6.41 -23.23 -1.87
CA SER A 188 -5.35 -24.08 -2.42
C SER A 188 -3.97 -23.44 -2.31
N GLN A 189 -2.93 -24.26 -2.59
CA GLN A 189 -1.59 -23.73 -2.79
C GLN A 189 -1.53 -22.88 -4.06
N LEU A 190 -0.64 -21.88 -4.05
CA LEU A 190 -0.49 -20.95 -5.17
C LEU A 190 -0.17 -21.69 -6.48
N HIS A 191 -1.12 -21.64 -7.42
CA HIS A 191 -0.97 -22.18 -8.76
C HIS A 191 -1.62 -21.25 -9.79
N LEU A 192 -0.80 -20.43 -10.45
CA LEU A 192 -1.22 -19.52 -11.50
C LEU A 192 -0.84 -20.11 -12.86
N SER A 193 -1.81 -20.26 -13.76
CA SER A 193 -1.50 -20.73 -15.10
C SER A 193 -0.73 -19.65 -15.88
N SER A 194 0.24 -20.08 -16.68
CA SER A 194 0.89 -19.24 -17.70
C SER A 194 1.53 -17.95 -17.17
N CYS A 195 2.15 -17.98 -15.98
CA CYS A 195 3.13 -16.95 -15.61
C CYS A 195 4.45 -17.27 -16.31
N ALA A 196 4.83 -16.48 -17.31
CA ALA A 196 6.18 -16.55 -17.88
C ALA A 196 7.20 -16.12 -16.81
N ARG A 197 7.82 -17.10 -16.12
CA ARG A 197 8.99 -16.85 -15.28
C ARG A 197 10.21 -16.82 -16.18
N LEU A 198 10.76 -15.62 -16.40
CA LEU A 198 12.10 -15.50 -16.97
C LEU A 198 13.10 -16.03 -15.95
N SER A 199 13.53 -17.28 -16.10
CA SER A 199 14.74 -17.77 -15.46
C SER A 199 15.92 -17.46 -16.37
N LEU A 200 16.76 -16.50 -15.97
CA LEU A 200 18.09 -16.36 -16.57
C LEU A 200 18.91 -17.57 -16.15
N ALA A 201 19.16 -18.49 -17.09
CA ALA A 201 20.19 -19.50 -16.91
C ALA A 201 21.52 -18.78 -16.77
N LYS A 202 22.19 -18.95 -15.62
CA LYS A 202 23.60 -18.56 -15.48
C LYS A 202 24.38 -19.37 -16.51
N ARG A 203 25.03 -18.68 -17.46
CA ARG A 203 26.09 -19.27 -18.29
C ARG A 203 27.36 -19.39 -17.46
#